data_AF-A0A8J6HQP0-F1
#
_entry.id   AF-A0A8J6HQP0-F1
#
_cell.length_a   1.000
_cell.length_b   1.000
_cell.length_c   1.000
_cell.angle_alpha   90.00
_cell.angle_beta   90.00
_cell.angle_gamma   90.00
#
_symmetry.space_group_name_H-M   'P 1'
#
loop_
_entity.id
_entity.type
_entity.pdbx_description
1 polymer ?
#
loop_
_entity_poly.entity_id
_entity_poly.type
_entity_poly.pdbx_seq_one_letter_code
_entity_poly.pdbx_strand_id
1 'polypeptide(L)'
;MEIRPLKPHDMGQARTLWEVCFEDLPAFLDWYFQARFQPDDGLGIFLDGQLVCDLHLSPRMIKIRRQNYPSAYLIALATAPPLSPTGAGENITDVRPSPPGRKRDLLHFFAPL
;
A
#
# COMPACT_ATOMS: atom_id res chain seq x y z
N MET A 1 4.10 -8.35 -14.79
CA MET A 1 3.55 -7.38 -13.81
C MET A 1 2.10 -7.72 -13.53
N GLU A 2 1.78 -8.01 -12.28
CA GLU A 2 0.42 -8.32 -11.80
C GLU A 2 0.05 -7.34 -10.69
N ILE A 3 -1.17 -6.82 -10.71
CA ILE A 3 -1.71 -5.96 -9.64
C ILE A 3 -2.88 -6.71 -9.00
N ARG A 4 -2.81 -6.99 -7.71
CA ARG A 4 -3.84 -7.77 -6.99
C ARG A 4 -3.83 -7.50 -5.49
N PRO A 5 -4.92 -7.82 -4.77
CA PRO A 5 -4.90 -7.84 -3.31
C PRO A 5 -3.81 -8.80 -2.78
N LEU A 6 -3.29 -8.47 -1.59
CA LEU A 6 -2.38 -9.39 -0.90
C LEU A 6 -3.15 -10.60 -0.39
N LYS A 7 -2.44 -11.71 -0.27
CA LYS A 7 -2.91 -12.96 0.32
C LYS A 7 -2.15 -13.25 1.61
N PRO A 8 -2.63 -14.16 2.47
CA PRO A 8 -1.90 -14.53 3.69
C PRO A 8 -0.43 -14.92 3.46
N HIS A 9 -0.11 -15.55 2.32
CA HIS A 9 1.28 -15.91 1.97
C HIS A 9 2.16 -14.73 1.53
N ASP A 10 1.58 -13.57 1.19
CA ASP A 10 2.33 -12.38 0.78
C ASP A 10 2.76 -11.52 1.98
N MET A 11 2.20 -11.78 3.17
CA MET A 11 2.41 -10.96 4.37
C MET A 11 3.87 -10.85 4.78
N GLY A 12 4.66 -11.91 4.56
CA GLY A 12 6.10 -11.87 4.78
C GLY A 12 6.81 -10.87 3.86
N GLN A 13 6.45 -10.87 2.56
CA GLN A 13 7.02 -9.94 1.58
C GLN A 13 6.60 -8.49 1.87
N ALA A 14 5.34 -8.26 2.24
CA ALA A 14 4.84 -6.93 2.62
C ALA A 14 5.57 -6.38 3.84
N ARG A 15 5.81 -7.21 4.87
CA ARG A 15 6.61 -6.81 6.03
C ARG A 15 8.05 -6.47 5.65
N THR A 16 8.71 -7.33 4.88
CA THR A 16 10.09 -7.07 4.43
C THR A 16 10.17 -5.79 3.60
N LEU A 17 9.19 -5.55 2.72
CA LEU A 17 9.11 -4.32 1.94
C LEU A 17 8.93 -3.09 2.83
N TRP A 18 8.08 -3.17 3.86
CA TRP A 18 7.94 -2.11 4.86
C TRP A 18 9.26 -1.84 5.58
N GLU A 19 9.95 -2.87 6.10
CA GLU A 19 11.23 -2.75 6.80
C GLU A 19 12.34 -2.14 5.93
N VAL A 20 12.28 -2.35 4.61
CA VAL A 20 13.21 -1.74 3.65
C VAL A 20 12.89 -0.27 3.39
N CYS A 21 11.61 0.09 3.34
CA CYS A 21 11.17 1.44 2.98
C CYS A 21 11.03 2.40 4.17
N PHE A 22 10.88 1.90 5.39
CA PHE A 22 10.60 2.70 6.58
C PHE A 22 11.42 2.23 7.79
N GLU A 23 11.84 3.19 8.62
CA GLU A 23 12.63 2.93 9.84
C GLU A 23 11.73 2.77 11.08
N ASP A 24 10.66 1.98 10.97
CA ASP A 24 9.73 1.76 12.06
C ASP A 24 10.23 0.71 13.07
N LEU A 25 9.74 0.81 14.31
CA LEU A 25 10.13 -0.11 15.38
C LEU A 25 9.65 -1.55 15.08
N PRO A 26 10.48 -2.60 15.27
CA PRO A 26 10.07 -3.98 15.07
C PRO A 26 8.81 -4.36 15.85
N ALA A 27 8.69 -3.89 17.10
CA ALA A 27 7.50 -4.12 17.93
C ALA A 27 6.22 -3.48 17.37
N PHE A 28 6.34 -2.35 16.66
CA PHE A 28 5.22 -1.74 15.96
C PHE A 28 4.81 -2.61 14.76
N LEU A 29 5.76 -3.11 13.98
CA LEU A 29 5.48 -3.98 12.83
C LEU A 29 4.87 -5.32 13.27
N ASP A 30 5.37 -5.91 14.36
CA ASP A 30 4.78 -7.10 14.98
C ASP A 30 3.30 -6.88 15.30
N TRP A 31 3.01 -5.82 16.06
CA TRP A 31 1.63 -5.47 16.40
C TRP A 31 0.79 -5.17 15.15
N TYR A 32 1.33 -4.41 14.20
CA TYR A 32 0.59 -3.96 13.02
C TYR A 32 0.18 -5.14 12.14
N PHE A 33 1.12 -6.01 11.76
CA PHE A 33 0.84 -7.17 10.93
C PHE A 33 0.07 -8.28 11.67
N GLN A 34 0.16 -8.35 13.00
CA GLN A 34 -0.60 -9.32 13.80
C GLN A 34 -2.04 -8.88 14.08
N ALA A 35 -2.25 -7.61 14.43
CA ALA A 35 -3.50 -7.14 15.04
C ALA A 35 -4.26 -6.12 14.19
N ARG A 36 -3.58 -5.39 13.29
CA ARG A 36 -4.16 -4.23 12.61
C ARG A 36 -4.40 -4.42 11.12
N PHE A 37 -3.52 -5.15 10.45
CA PHE A 37 -3.54 -5.32 9.00
C PHE A 37 -4.17 -6.65 8.60
N GLN A 38 -4.95 -6.61 7.51
CA GLN A 38 -5.51 -7.80 6.88
C GLN A 38 -5.01 -7.84 5.43
N PRO A 39 -4.60 -9.01 4.90
CA PRO A 39 -4.08 -9.10 3.54
C PRO A 39 -5.04 -8.54 2.48
N ASP A 40 -6.34 -8.78 2.64
CA ASP A 40 -7.36 -8.32 1.69
C ASP A 40 -7.51 -6.79 1.63
N ASP A 41 -7.01 -6.09 2.67
CA ASP A 41 -6.93 -4.63 2.71
C ASP A 41 -5.64 -4.11 2.06
N GLY A 42 -4.70 -4.97 1.70
CA GLY A 42 -3.47 -4.62 0.98
C GLY A 42 -3.63 -4.75 -0.53
N LEU A 43 -3.03 -3.85 -1.30
CA LEU A 43 -2.90 -3.96 -2.76
C LEU A 43 -1.43 -3.98 -3.13
N GLY A 44 -1.01 -5.00 -3.88
CA GLY A 44 0.38 -5.19 -4.29
C GLY A 44 0.56 -5.21 -5.80
N ILE A 45 1.75 -4.79 -6.23
CA ILE A 45 2.28 -4.98 -7.59
C ILE A 45 3.36 -6.06 -7.52
N PHE A 46 3.21 -7.09 -8.34
CA PHE A 46 4.11 -8.24 -8.41
C PHE A 46 4.84 -8.31 -9.75
N LEU A 47 6.15 -8.53 -9.69
CA LEU A 47 7.01 -8.87 -10.83
C LEU A 47 7.60 -10.26 -10.58
N ASP A 48 7.32 -11.22 -11.47
CA ASP A 48 7.78 -12.61 -11.36
C ASP A 48 7.53 -13.26 -9.98
N GLY A 49 6.36 -12.94 -9.39
CA GLY A 49 5.93 -13.44 -8.08
C GLY A 49 6.53 -12.71 -6.87
N GLN A 50 7.43 -11.73 -7.09
CA GLN A 50 7.97 -10.88 -6.04
C GLN A 50 7.15 -9.61 -5.89
N LEU A 51 6.82 -9.24 -4.65
CA LEU A 51 6.15 -7.99 -4.32
C LEU A 51 7.15 -6.83 -4.45
N VAL A 52 6.88 -5.92 -5.38
CA VAL A 52 7.78 -4.78 -5.66
C VAL A 52 7.20 -3.43 -5.23
N CYS A 53 5.90 -3.38 -4.96
CA CYS A 53 5.22 -2.21 -4.43
C CYS A 53 3.94 -2.67 -3.74
N ASP A 54 3.59 -2.05 -2.61
CA ASP A 54 2.30 -2.23 -1.97
C ASP A 54 1.77 -0.96 -1.32
N LEU A 55 0.49 -1.00 -0.98
CA LEU A 55 -0.20 -0.05 -0.13
C LEU A 55 -1.23 -0.77 0.72
N HIS A 56 -1.50 -0.24 1.90
CA HIS A 56 -2.49 -0.79 2.81
C HIS A 56 -3.67 0.18 2.94
N LEU A 57 -4.88 -0.32 2.68
CA LEU A 57 -6.12 0.42 2.83
C LEU A 57 -6.64 0.26 4.25
N SER A 58 -7.07 1.36 4.85
CA SER A 58 -7.84 1.33 6.10
C SER A 58 -9.21 1.93 5.83
N PRO A 59 -10.25 1.12 5.59
CA PRO A 59 -11.61 1.60 5.40
C PRO A 59 -12.09 2.43 6.61
N ARG A 60 -12.70 3.59 6.34
CA ARG A 60 -13.27 4.49 7.36
C ARG A 60 -14.49 5.20 6.77
N MET A 61 -15.32 5.74 7.66
CA MET A 61 -16.34 6.71 7.29
C MET A 61 -15.85 8.11 7.66
N ILE A 62 -15.92 9.04 6.71
CA ILE A 62 -15.63 10.45 6.97
C ILE A 62 -16.92 11.28 6.88
N LYS A 63 -17.01 12.33 7.69
CA LYS A 63 -18.18 13.21 7.75
C LYS A 63 -17.86 14.56 7.14
N ILE A 64 -18.43 14.86 5.98
CA ILE A 64 -18.29 16.15 5.28
C ILE A 64 -19.65 16.84 5.25
N ARG A 65 -19.74 18.05 5.82
CA ARG A 65 -20.97 18.85 5.87
C ARG A 65 -22.22 18.05 6.29
N ARG A 66 -22.08 17.27 7.38
CA ARG A 66 -23.11 16.38 7.96
C ARG A 66 -23.45 15.12 7.16
N GLN A 67 -22.81 14.88 6.02
CA GLN A 67 -22.97 13.65 5.24
C GLN A 67 -21.80 12.71 5.47
N ASN A 68 -22.08 11.41 5.55
CA ASN A 68 -21.07 10.36 5.73
C ASN A 68 -20.69 9.78 4.38
N TYR A 69 -19.38 9.67 4.12
CA TYR A 69 -18.84 9.10 2.90
C TYR A 69 -17.96 7.89 3.24
N PRO A 70 -18.08 6.78 2.49
CA PRO A 70 -17.09 5.73 2.55
C PRO A 70 -15.76 6.29 2.05
N SER A 71 -14.69 6.01 2.78
CA SER A 71 -13.33 6.36 2.39
C SER A 71 -12.35 5.30 2.87
N ALA A 72 -11.10 5.42 2.44
CA ALA A 72 -10.01 4.64 2.98
C ALA A 72 -8.79 5.55 3.17
N TYR A 73 -8.10 5.35 4.29
CA TYR A 73 -6.75 5.88 4.47
C TYR A 73 -5.77 4.96 3.76
N LEU A 74 -4.82 5.56 3.05
CA LEU A 74 -3.66 4.85 2.50
C LEU A 74 -2.56 4.86 3.54
N ILE A 75 -2.03 3.69 3.87
CA ILE A 75 -0.95 3.46 4.81
C ILE A 75 0.15 2.72 4.06
N ALA A 76 1.41 3.01 4.41
CA ALA A 76 2.59 2.29 3.93
C ALA A 76 2.61 2.05 2.42
N LEU A 77 2.49 3.14 1.66
CA LEU A 77 2.77 3.08 0.24
C LEU A 77 4.28 2.87 0.06
N ALA A 78 4.69 1.64 -0.23
CA ALA A 78 6.08 1.24 -0.34
C ALA A 78 6.42 0.82 -1.77
N THR A 79 7.65 1.04 -2.19
CA THR A 79 8.17 0.56 -3.47
C THR A 79 9.60 0.11 -3.26
N ALA A 80 9.90 -1.12 -3.68
CA ALA A 80 11.22 -1.70 -3.53
C ALA A 80 12.24 -0.80 -4.24
N PRO A 81 13.37 -0.45 -3.59
CA PRO A 81 14.42 0.32 -4.25
C PRO A 81 14.95 -0.48 -5.45
N PRO A 82 15.29 0.19 -6.55
CA PRO A 82 15.88 -0.48 -7.71
C PRO A 82 17.14 -1.22 -7.27
N LEU A 83 17.30 -2.46 -7.75
CA LEU A 83 18.35 -3.39 -7.30
C LEU A 83 19.79 -2.86 -7.54
N SER A 84 19.99 -1.77 -8.30
CA SER A 84 21.26 -1.04 -8.45
C SER A 84 21.06 0.30 -9.21
N PRO A 85 21.87 1.34 -8.94
CA PRO A 85 21.77 2.65 -9.61
C PRO A 85 22.33 2.68 -11.05
N THR A 86 22.76 1.54 -11.60
CA THR A 86 23.27 1.46 -12.97
C THR A 86 22.71 0.22 -13.65
N GLY A 87 21.72 0.42 -14.52
CA GLY A 87 21.24 -0.61 -15.43
C GLY A 87 19.73 -0.69 -15.52
N ALA A 88 19.17 0.09 -16.46
CA ALA A 88 17.91 -0.18 -17.17
C ALA A 88 16.76 -0.78 -16.34
N GLY A 89 16.06 0.08 -15.60
CA GLY A 89 14.74 -0.23 -15.06
C GLY A 89 13.83 0.94 -15.35
N GLU A 90 12.84 0.75 -16.21
CA GLU A 90 11.82 1.76 -16.47
C GLU A 90 11.17 2.18 -15.14
N ASN A 91 11.09 3.49 -14.93
CA ASN A 91 10.61 4.13 -13.71
C ASN A 91 9.21 3.61 -13.31
N ILE A 92 9.15 2.75 -12.29
CA ILE A 92 7.90 2.43 -11.57
C ILE A 92 7.42 3.62 -10.70
N THR A 93 8.19 4.70 -10.61
CA THR A 93 7.86 5.90 -9.84
C THR A 93 6.76 6.78 -10.43
N ASP A 94 6.21 6.48 -11.62
CA ASP A 94 5.07 7.21 -12.19
C ASP A 94 3.76 6.40 -12.13
N VAL A 95 3.38 5.92 -10.95
CA VAL A 95 1.96 5.62 -10.69
C VAL A 95 1.24 6.94 -10.47
N ARG A 96 0.98 7.66 -11.58
CA ARG A 96 0.04 8.78 -11.57
C ARG A 96 -1.34 8.25 -11.20
N PRO A 97 -2.01 8.78 -10.17
CA PRO A 97 -3.41 8.44 -9.94
C PRO A 97 -4.17 8.79 -11.21
N SER A 98 -4.81 7.78 -11.82
CA SER A 98 -5.72 8.01 -12.94
C SER A 98 -6.79 9.01 -12.49
N PRO A 99 -7.17 10.01 -13.30
CA PRO A 99 -8.28 10.88 -12.94
C PRO A 99 -9.50 10.01 -12.65
N PRO A 100 -10.35 10.36 -11.65
CA PRO A 100 -11.43 9.50 -11.18
C PRO A 100 -12.42 9.20 -12.32
N GLY A 101 -12.15 8.11 -13.02
CA GLY A 101 -12.99 7.53 -14.05
C GLY A 101 -14.09 6.75 -13.36
N ARG A 102 -15.15 7.47 -13.00
CA ARG A 102 -16.51 6.98 -12.73
C ARG A 102 -16.58 5.50 -12.32
N LYS A 103 -16.34 5.21 -11.04
CA LYS A 103 -17.12 4.25 -10.22
C LYS A 103 -16.67 4.35 -8.75
N ARG A 104 -17.53 5.02 -7.96
CA ARG A 104 -17.56 5.13 -6.48
C ARG A 104 -16.48 6.03 -5.88
N ASP A 105 -16.95 7.18 -5.43
CA ASP A 105 -16.16 8.25 -4.82
C ASP A 105 -15.53 7.79 -3.49
N LEU A 106 -14.28 7.32 -3.55
CA LEU A 106 -13.44 7.12 -2.37
C LEU A 106 -12.48 8.31 -2.29
N LEU A 107 -12.73 9.20 -1.35
CA LEU A 107 -11.78 10.26 -1.01
C LEU A 107 -10.55 9.61 -0.35
N HIS A 108 -9.40 9.71 -0.99
CA HIS A 108 -8.12 9.23 -0.46
C HIS A 108 -7.51 10.32 0.44
N PHE A 109 -7.31 10.01 1.71
CA PHE A 109 -6.60 10.88 2.64
C PHE A 109 -5.23 10.27 2.96
N PHE A 110 -4.17 11.01 2.61
CA PHE A 110 -2.82 10.78 3.13
C PHE A 110 -2.69 11.53 4.46
N ALA A 111 -2.33 10.82 5.52
CA ALA A 111 -1.89 11.44 6.77
C ALA A 111 -0.48 10.90 7.08
N PRO A 112 0.53 11.75 7.32
CA PRO A 112 1.78 11.29 7.89
C PRO A 112 1.50 10.77 9.31
N LEU A 113 2.01 9.57 9.62
CA LEU A 113 2.07 9.05 10.99
C LEU A 113 3.06 9.86 11.82
#